data_AF-A0A9E9C169-F1
#
_entry.id   AF-A0A9E9C169-F1
#
_cell.length_a   1.000
_cell.length_b   1.000
_cell.length_c   1.000
_cell.angle_alpha   90.00
_cell.angle_beta   90.00
_cell.angle_gamma   90.00
#
_symmetry.space_group_name_H-M   'P 1'
#
loop_
_entity.id
_entity.type
_entity.pdbx_description
1 polymer ?
#
loop_
_entity_poly.entity_id
_entity_poly.type
_entity_poly.pdbx_seq_one_letter_code
_entity_poly.pdbx_strand_id
1 'polypeptide(L)' 'MTRSKWKGPYVELKKQNLFVLRNSKITPKLLGKIVQIYNGKKYFELIVTQEMLNHKFGEFSLTRKFFSFKKTKSKN' A
#
# COMPACT_ATOMS: atom_id res chain seq x y z
N MET A 1 -4.72 -9.99 9.58
CA MET A 1 -6.05 -10.10 10.22
C MET A 1 -7.13 -9.69 9.25
N THR A 2 -8.10 -10.58 9.00
CA THR A 2 -9.24 -10.35 8.11
C THR A 2 -10.38 -9.67 8.88
N ARG A 3 -11.00 -8.64 8.27
CA ARG A 3 -12.17 -7.94 8.82
C ARG A 3 -13.36 -8.91 8.85
N SER A 4 -14.26 -8.75 9.82
CA SER A 4 -15.46 -9.59 9.94
C SER A 4 -16.34 -9.51 8.69
N LYS A 5 -16.82 -10.66 8.20
CA LYS A 5 -17.53 -10.81 6.92
C LYS A 5 -18.73 -9.88 6.78
N TRP A 6 -19.49 -9.70 7.86
CA TRP A 6 -20.70 -8.86 7.89
C TRP A 6 -20.46 -7.35 7.71
N LYS A 7 -19.23 -6.87 7.93
CA LYS A 7 -18.91 -5.43 7.81
C LYS A 7 -18.57 -5.00 6.38
N GLY A 8 -18.48 -5.92 5.41
CA GLY A 8 -18.07 -5.62 4.05
C GLY A 8 -16.62 -5.10 3.93
N PRO A 9 -16.14 -4.86 2.70
CA PRO A 9 -14.81 -4.30 2.45
C PRO A 9 -14.72 -2.85 2.95
N TYR A 10 -13.60 -2.50 3.59
CA TYR A 10 -13.33 -1.12 3.98
C TYR A 10 -12.80 -0.34 2.78
N VAL A 11 -13.57 0.65 2.33
CA VAL A 11 -13.25 1.50 1.19
C VAL A 11 -13.53 2.94 1.60
N GLU A 12 -12.52 3.79 1.54
CA GLU A 12 -12.68 5.23 1.80
C GLU A 12 -12.70 5.96 0.47
N LEU A 13 -13.88 6.40 0.03
CA LEU A 13 -14.06 7.15 -1.22
C LEU A 13 -14.11 8.65 -0.90
N LYS A 14 -12.95 9.29 -0.72
CA LYS A 14 -12.91 10.76 -0.72
C LYS A 14 -13.02 11.29 -2.14
N LYS A 15 -13.90 12.28 -2.33
CA LYS A 15 -14.40 12.66 -3.66
C LYS A 15 -13.33 13.16 -4.63
N GLN A 16 -12.19 13.71 -4.18
CA GLN A 16 -11.32 14.48 -5.10
C GLN A 16 -9.81 14.41 -4.87
N ASN A 17 -9.30 13.82 -3.78
CA ASN A 17 -7.85 13.73 -3.57
C ASN A 17 -7.39 12.27 -3.53
N LEU A 18 -6.44 11.92 -4.40
CA LEU A 18 -5.86 10.57 -4.60
C LEU A 18 -5.01 10.07 -3.42
N PHE A 19 -5.14 10.69 -2.25
CA PHE A 19 -4.54 10.20 -1.01
C PHE A 19 -5.35 9.02 -0.46
N VAL A 20 -4.73 7.85 -0.45
CA VAL A 20 -5.37 6.60 0.00
C VAL A 20 -4.82 6.15 1.34
N LEU A 21 -5.70 5.67 2.22
CA LEU A 21 -5.27 5.01 3.45
C LEU A 21 -4.77 3.60 3.14
N ARG A 22 -3.69 3.20 3.78
CA ARG A 22 -3.06 1.88 3.65
C ARG A 22 -3.99 0.71 3.96
N ASN A 23 -5.03 0.95 4.75
CA ASN A 23 -5.95 -0.07 5.23
C ASN A 23 -7.08 -0.34 4.23
N SER A 24 -7.26 0.54 3.24
CA SER A 24 -8.31 0.45 2.25
C SER A 24 -8.01 -0.60 1.19
N LYS A 25 -9.06 -1.32 0.76
CA LYS A 25 -8.95 -2.34 -0.29
C LYS A 25 -9.00 -1.69 -1.67
N ILE A 26 -8.22 -2.25 -2.58
CA ILE A 26 -8.23 -1.86 -3.99
C ILE A 26 -9.53 -2.38 -4.62
N THR A 27 -10.33 -1.44 -5.10
CA THR A 27 -11.61 -1.73 -5.78
C THR A 27 -11.48 -1.49 -7.28
N PRO A 28 -12.30 -2.15 -8.11
CA PRO A 28 -12.28 -1.97 -9.57
C PRO A 28 -12.44 -0.51 -10.03
N LYS A 29 -13.06 0.36 -9.21
CA LYS A 29 -13.21 1.80 -9.49
C LYS A 29 -11.90 2.58 -9.54
N LEU A 30 -10.81 2.00 -9.02
CA LEU A 30 -9.49 2.64 -8.92
C LEU A 30 -8.52 2.19 -10.01
N LEU A 31 -8.90 1.24 -10.85
CA LEU A 31 -8.07 0.73 -11.96
C LEU A 31 -7.67 1.87 -12.91
N GLY A 32 -6.38 1.93 -13.25
CA GLY A 32 -5.83 2.96 -14.13
C GLY A 32 -5.65 4.35 -13.50
N LYS A 33 -5.93 4.53 -12.20
CA LYS A 33 -5.70 5.81 -11.49
C LYS A 33 -4.36 5.81 -10.78
N ILE A 34 -3.76 7.01 -10.66
CA ILE A 34 -2.52 7.25 -9.92
C ILE A 34 -2.87 7.61 -8.47
N VAL A 35 -2.64 6.70 -7.53
CA VAL A 35 -2.88 6.93 -6.10
C VAL A 35 -1.60 7.31 -5.37
N GLN A 36 -1.73 8.13 -4.33
CA GLN A 36 -0.64 8.49 -3.42
C GLN A 36 -0.82 7.80 -2.07
N ILE A 37 0.11 6.91 -1.74
CA ILE A 37 0.10 6.07 -0.53
C ILE A 37 1.13 6.63 0.46
N TYR A 38 0.71 6.95 1.68
CA TYR A 38 1.64 7.42 2.71
C TYR A 38 2.41 6.24 3.33
N ASN A 39 3.74 6.33 3.36
CA ASN A 39 4.61 5.26 3.86
C ASN A 39 5.15 5.51 5.29
N GLY A 40 4.63 6.50 6.00
CA GLY A 40 5.13 6.92 7.32
C GLY A 40 6.21 8.02 7.29
N LYS A 41 6.63 8.43 6.08
CA LYS A 41 7.58 9.55 5.88
C LYS A 41 7.22 10.41 4.67
N LYS A 42 6.96 9.75 3.53
CA LYS A 42 6.63 10.39 2.25
C LYS A 42 5.45 9.69 1.60
N TYR A 43 4.83 10.36 0.62
CA TYR A 43 3.85 9.77 -0.27
C TYR A 43 4.54 9.08 -1.44
N PHE A 44 4.09 7.88 -1.76
CA PHE A 44 4.54 7.09 -2.91
C PHE A 44 3.40 7.03 -3.93
N GLU A 45 3.72 7.34 -5.19
CA GLU A 45 2.76 7.29 -6.29
C GLU A 45 2.72 5.89 -6.90
N LEU A 46 1.52 5.36 -7.08
CA LEU A 46 1.28 4.04 -7.63
C LEU A 46 0.12 4.06 -8.63
N ILE A 47 0.36 3.50 -9.81
CA ILE A 47 -0.68 3.25 -10.81
C ILE A 47 -1.31 1.89 -10.48
N VAL A 48 -2.64 1.87 -10.35
CA VAL A 48 -3.37 0.64 -10.01
C VAL A 48 -3.56 -0.25 -11.24
N THR A 49 -3.03 -1.46 -11.19
CA THR A 49 -3.24 -2.52 -12.19
C THR A 49 -4.30 -3.53 -11.72
N GLN A 50 -4.76 -4.39 -12.63
CA GLN A 50 -5.82 -5.37 -12.34
C GLN A 50 -5.38 -6.47 -11.37
N GLU A 51 -4.10 -6.84 -11.40
CA GLU A 51 -3.50 -7.83 -10.51
C GLU A 51 -3.50 -7.37 -9.04
N MET A 52 -3.59 -6.07 -8.80
CA MET A 52 -3.64 -5.48 -7.46
C MET A 52 -5.04 -5.54 -6.83
N LEU A 53 -6.07 -6.00 -7.56
CA LEU A 53 -7.41 -6.17 -7.00
C LEU A 53 -7.40 -7.13 -5.81
N ASN A 54 -8.29 -6.91 -4.85
CA ASN A 54 -8.39 -7.66 -3.60
C ASN A 54 -7.22 -7.51 -2.62
N HIS A 55 -6.15 -6.82 -2.99
CA HIS A 55 -5.09 -6.40 -2.09
C HIS A 55 -5.41 -5.08 -1.38
N LYS A 56 -4.60 -4.73 -0.38
CA LYS A 56 -4.65 -3.42 0.28
C LYS A 56 -3.51 -2.53 -0.20
N PHE A 57 -3.74 -1.22 -0.25
CA PHE A 57 -2.69 -0.26 -0.64
C PHE A 57 -1.44 -0.32 0.26
N GLY A 58 -1.59 -0.72 1.53
CA GLY A 58 -0.47 -0.87 2.45
C GLY A 58 0.55 -1.95 2.08
N GLU A 59 0.17 -2.92 1.23
CA GLU A 59 1.05 -4.00 0.76
C GLU A 59 2.06 -3.50 -0.27
N PHE A 60 1.72 -2.46 -1.02
CA PHE A 60 2.56 -1.87 -2.07
C PHE A 60 3.45 -0.73 -1.58
N SER A 61 3.42 -0.41 -0.28
CA SER A 61 4.20 0.67 0.34
C SER A 61 4.96 0.17 1.57
N LEU A 62 6.27 -0.07 1.40
CA LEU A 62 7.17 -0.61 2.42
C LEU A 62 7.58 0.41 3.49
N THR A 63 7.10 0.26 4.72
CA THR A 63 7.35 1.23 5.81
C THR A 63 8.77 1.25 6.37
N ARG A 64 9.54 0.18 6.15
CA ARG A 64 10.89 0.03 6.69
C ARG A 64 11.82 -0.29 5.53
N LYS A 65 13.05 0.23 5.61
CA LYS A 65 14.11 -0.17 4.68
C LYS A 65 14.44 -1.63 4.91
N PHE A 66 14.75 -2.36 3.84
CA PHE A 66 15.22 -3.73 3.96
C PHE A 66 16.53 -3.75 4.75
N PHE A 67 16.58 -4.57 5.80
CA PHE A 67 17.79 -4.77 6.58
C PHE A 67 18.57 -5.93 5.97
N SER A 68 19.83 -5.66 5.63
CA SER A 68 20.76 -6.70 5.21
C SER A 68 21.97 -6.67 6.13
N PHE A 69 22.33 -7.84 6.67
CA PHE A 69 23.51 -7.99 7.49
C PHE A 69 24.76 -7.87 6.61
N LYS A 70 25.44 -6.72 6.67
CA LYS A 70 26.72 -6.54 6.00
C LYS A 70 27.81 -7.22 6.83
N LYS A 71 28.31 -8.37 6.38
CA LYS A 71 29.51 -8.98 6.97
C LYS A 71 30.67 -7.99 6.83
N THR A 72 31.17 -7.49 7.95
CA THR A 72 32.43 -6.75 7.98
C THR A 72 33.54 -7.73 7.67
N LYS A 73 34.43 -7.41 6.72
CA LYS A 73 35.63 -8.23 6.49
C LYS A 73 36.43 -8.27 7.79
N SER A 74 36.76 -9.47 8.28
CA SER A 74 37.79 -9.59 9.30
C SER A 74 39.08 -9.07 8.69
N LYS A 75 39.68 -8.03 9.31
CA LYS A 75 41.10 -7.78 9.06
C LYS A 75 41.84 -8.95 9.71
N ASN A 76 42.35 -9.85 8.87
CA ASN A 76 43.56 -10.67 9.01
C ASN A 76 43.50 -11.78 7.96
#